data_AF-A0A172T883-F1
#
_entry.id   AF-A0A172T883-F1
#
_cell.length_a   1.000
_cell.length_b   1.000
_cell.length_c   1.000
_cell.angle_alpha   90.00
_cell.angle_beta   90.00
_cell.angle_gamma   90.00
#
_symmetry.space_group_name_H-M   'P 1'
#
loop_
_entity.id
_entity.type
_entity.pdbx_description
1 polymer ?
#
loop_
_entity_poly.entity_id
_entity_poly.type
_entity_poly.pdbx_seq_one_letter_code
_entity_poly.pdbx_strand_id
1 'polypeptide(L)'
;MNSLLLRTVVLTGVLIGGVNIIFAGVEYGFAALPLWFYLSQLLLIPAMFIPMRLFAQASITPEFLRRAGLYALGWAVPYAIYKFAGDALNPAFSPVASLIGYLVTILLFAGIFAAIRKPK
;
A
#
# COMPACT_ATOMS: atom_id res chain seq x y z
N MET A 1 10.51 -13.64 -17.40
CA MET A 1 9.57 -13.00 -16.43
C MET A 1 8.21 -12.83 -17.10
N ASN A 2 7.11 -13.07 -16.39
CA ASN A 2 5.76 -12.88 -16.94
C ASN A 2 5.54 -11.39 -17.27
N SER A 3 5.46 -11.04 -18.56
CA SER A 3 5.31 -9.66 -19.05
C SER A 3 4.09 -8.96 -18.46
N LEU A 4 2.98 -9.69 -18.31
CA LEU A 4 1.75 -9.19 -17.71
C LEU A 4 1.95 -8.82 -16.23
N LEU A 5 2.64 -9.68 -15.47
CA LEU A 5 2.92 -9.43 -14.05
C LEU A 5 3.77 -8.17 -13.88
N LEU A 6 4.86 -8.03 -14.65
CA LEU A 6 5.73 -6.85 -14.59
C LEU A 6 4.95 -5.58 -14.93
N ARG A 7 4.12 -5.62 -15.98
CA ARG A 7 3.27 -4.50 -16.36
C ARG A 7 2.31 -4.12 -15.23
N THR A 8 1.64 -5.09 -14.59
CA THR A 8 0.73 -4.81 -13.48
C THR A 8 1.46 -4.21 -12.28
N VAL A 9 2.63 -4.75 -11.91
CA VAL A 9 3.46 -4.24 -10.82
C VAL A 9 3.85 -2.79 -11.06
N VAL A 10 4.35 -2.46 -12.26
CA VAL A 10 4.75 -1.10 -12.62
C VAL A 10 3.54 -0.16 -12.63
N LEU A 11 2.45 -0.53 -13.32
CA LEU A 11 1.27 0.33 -13.43
C LEU A 11 0.63 0.61 -12.07
N THR A 12 0.46 -0.42 -11.24
CA THR A 12 -0.16 -0.25 -9.92
C THR A 12 0.74 0.53 -8.95
N GLY A 13 2.05 0.28 -8.96
CA GLY A 13 3.00 1.03 -8.14
C GLY A 13 3.07 2.51 -8.53
N VAL A 14 3.14 2.80 -9.83
CA VAL A 14 3.11 4.18 -10.35
C VAL A 14 1.79 4.87 -10.03
N LEU A 15 0.66 4.17 -10.17
CA LEU A 15 -0.65 4.74 -9.86
C LEU A 15 -0.76 5.14 -8.38
N ILE A 16 -0.40 4.24 -7.45
CA ILE A 16 -0.45 4.52 -6.01
C ILE A 16 0.50 5.67 -5.66
N GLY A 17 1.73 5.65 -6.18
CA GLY A 17 2.70 6.71 -5.94
C GLY A 17 2.24 8.06 -6.48
N GLY A 18 1.66 8.09 -7.69
CA GLY A 18 1.09 9.28 -8.30
C GLY A 18 -0.07 9.85 -7.49
N VAL A 19 -0.99 9.00 -7.02
CA VAL A 19 -2.09 9.41 -6.15
C VAL A 19 -1.56 10.01 -4.84
N ASN A 20 -0.55 9.40 -4.23
CA ASN A 20 0.06 9.92 -3.00
C ASN A 20 0.71 11.30 -3.22
N ILE A 21 1.40 11.48 -4.35
CA ILE A 21 1.99 12.77 -4.74
C ILE A 21 0.90 13.82 -4.93
N ILE A 22 -0.22 13.48 -5.56
CA ILE A 22 -1.33 14.42 -5.75
C ILE A 22 -1.91 14.82 -4.39
N PHE A 23 -2.18 13.87 -3.49
CA PHE A 23 -2.72 14.18 -2.17
C PHE A 23 -1.78 15.05 -1.34
N ALA A 24 -0.50 14.67 -1.25
CA ALA A 24 0.51 15.47 -0.56
C ALA A 24 0.70 16.84 -1.21
N GLY A 25 0.66 16.93 -2.54
CA GLY A 25 0.81 18.19 -3.27
C GLY A 25 -0.39 19.13 -3.09
N VAL A 26 -1.59 18.60 -2.94
CA VAL A 26 -2.80 19.39 -2.62
C VAL A 26 -2.77 19.88 -1.18
N GLU A 27 -2.28 19.06 -0.24
CA GLU A 27 -2.25 19.40 1.19
C GLU A 27 -1.10 20.36 1.55
N TYR A 28 0.12 20.08 1.07
CA TYR A 28 1.34 20.80 1.46
C TYR A 28 1.87 21.73 0.36
N GLY A 29 1.38 21.61 -0.88
CA GLY A 29 1.88 22.33 -2.03
C GLY A 29 3.03 21.59 -2.75
N PHE A 30 2.92 21.40 -4.07
CA PHE A 30 3.91 20.66 -4.86
C PHE A 30 5.35 21.21 -4.77
N ALA A 31 5.52 22.52 -4.63
CA ALA A 31 6.84 23.14 -4.53
C ALA A 31 7.50 22.94 -3.14
N ALA A 32 6.70 22.61 -2.12
CA ALA A 32 7.18 22.40 -0.75
C ALA A 32 7.55 20.93 -0.48
N LEU A 33 7.18 20.01 -1.38
CA LEU A 33 7.46 18.60 -1.20
C LEU A 33 8.97 18.32 -1.36
N PRO A 34 9.60 17.66 -0.37
CA PRO A 34 11.03 17.38 -0.43
C PRO A 34 11.33 16.25 -1.41
N LEU A 35 12.53 16.25 -2.01
CA LEU A 35 12.95 15.24 -2.99
C LEU A 35 12.82 13.80 -2.45
N TRP A 36 13.13 13.58 -1.17
CA TRP A 36 13.02 12.26 -0.56
C TRP A 36 11.60 11.69 -0.62
N PHE A 37 10.57 12.54 -0.57
CA PHE A 37 9.18 12.10 -0.64
C PHE A 37 8.88 11.49 -2.01
N TYR A 38 9.30 12.13 -3.09
CA TYR A 38 9.17 11.59 -4.46
C TYR A 38 9.94 10.29 -4.63
N LEU A 39 11.19 10.23 -4.15
CA LEU A 39 12.02 9.03 -4.22
C LEU A 39 11.39 7.86 -3.47
N SER A 40 10.77 8.10 -2.31
CA SER A 40 10.08 7.06 -1.55
C SER A 40 8.90 6.47 -2.32
N GLN A 41 8.20 7.24 -3.17
CA GLN A 41 7.10 6.71 -3.99
C GLN A 41 7.58 5.69 -5.03
N LEU A 42 8.84 5.78 -5.49
CA LEU A 42 9.41 4.79 -6.41
C LEU A 42 9.52 3.40 -5.77
N LEU A 43 9.61 3.32 -4.43
CA LEU A 43 9.64 2.04 -3.69
C LEU A 43 8.30 1.29 -3.78
N LEU A 44 7.20 1.97 -4.14
CA LEU A 44 5.91 1.31 -4.36
C LEU A 44 5.97 0.33 -5.53
N ILE A 45 6.76 0.63 -6.58
CA ILE A 45 6.91 -0.26 -7.74
C ILE A 45 7.41 -1.65 -7.31
N PRO A 46 8.60 -1.81 -6.69
CA PRO A 46 9.04 -3.11 -6.23
C PRO A 46 8.15 -3.68 -5.11
N ALA A 47 7.55 -2.84 -4.26
CA ALA A 47 6.63 -3.31 -3.23
C ALA A 47 5.40 -4.04 -3.80
N MET A 48 4.94 -3.69 -5.00
CA MET A 48 3.78 -4.31 -5.64
C MET A 48 3.98 -5.79 -6.03
N PHE A 49 5.20 -6.33 -6.03
CA PHE A 49 5.41 -7.77 -6.22
C PHE A 49 4.77 -8.62 -5.12
N ILE A 50 4.71 -8.09 -3.90
CA ILE A 50 4.17 -8.78 -2.72
C ILE A 50 2.65 -8.99 -2.85
N PRO A 51 1.81 -7.94 -3.02
CA PRO A 51 0.37 -8.12 -3.17
C PRO A 51 0.02 -8.96 -4.39
N MET A 52 0.75 -8.85 -5.51
CA MET A 52 0.45 -9.66 -6.69
C MET A 52 0.52 -11.17 -6.43
N ARG A 53 1.43 -11.62 -5.55
CA ARG A 53 1.53 -13.02 -5.15
C ARG A 53 0.52 -13.37 -4.07
N LEU A 54 0.47 -12.57 -3.01
CA LEU A 54 -0.34 -12.87 -1.83
C LEU A 54 -1.85 -12.73 -2.09
N PHE A 55 -2.28 -11.79 -2.94
CA PHE A 55 -3.71 -11.65 -3.28
C PHE A 55 -4.21 -12.76 -4.18
N ALA A 56 -3.35 -13.27 -5.08
CA ALA A 56 -3.68 -14.45 -5.87
C ALA A 56 -3.92 -15.65 -4.93
N GLN A 57 -3.02 -15.87 -3.96
CA GLN A 57 -3.19 -16.93 -2.96
C GLN A 57 -4.42 -16.69 -2.06
N ALA A 58 -4.66 -15.46 -1.62
CA ALA A 58 -5.81 -15.10 -0.80
C ALA A 58 -7.14 -15.40 -1.52
N SER A 59 -7.19 -15.17 -2.84
CA SER A 59 -8.41 -15.33 -3.64
C SER A 59 -8.93 -16.76 -3.75
N ILE A 60 -8.07 -17.75 -3.49
CA ILE A 60 -8.41 -19.18 -3.53
C ILE A 60 -8.44 -19.81 -2.12
N THR A 61 -8.17 -19.04 -1.07
CA THR A 61 -8.08 -19.56 0.29
C THR A 61 -9.48 -19.58 0.94
N PRO A 62 -10.04 -20.76 1.30
CA PRO A 62 -11.40 -20.87 1.87
C PRO A 62 -11.51 -20.30 3.29
N GLU A 63 -10.52 -20.59 4.13
CA GLU A 63 -10.50 -20.19 5.53
C GLU A 63 -10.34 -18.66 5.67
N PHE A 64 -11.23 -18.03 6.44
CA PHE A 64 -11.39 -16.59 6.48
C PHE A 64 -10.18 -15.88 7.09
N LEU A 65 -9.68 -16.32 8.24
CA LEU A 65 -8.59 -15.65 8.95
C LEU A 65 -7.29 -15.72 8.17
N ARG A 66 -6.98 -16.86 7.56
CA ARG A 66 -5.83 -17.03 6.68
C ARG A 66 -5.96 -16.18 5.42
N ARG A 67 -7.15 -16.11 4.82
CA ARG A 67 -7.41 -15.22 3.69
C ARG A 67 -7.21 -13.74 4.06
N ALA A 68 -7.74 -13.32 5.21
CA ALA A 68 -7.52 -11.98 5.75
C ALA A 68 -6.03 -11.72 6.00
N GLY A 69 -5.32 -12.67 6.61
CA GLY A 69 -3.87 -12.57 6.83
C GLY A 69 -3.08 -12.38 5.54
N LEU A 70 -3.42 -13.11 4.47
CA LEU A 70 -2.78 -12.94 3.16
C LEU A 70 -3.07 -11.57 2.55
N TYR A 71 -4.29 -11.04 2.69
CA TYR A 71 -4.59 -9.66 2.28
C TYR A 71 -3.83 -8.63 3.13
N ALA A 72 -3.74 -8.83 4.44
CA ALA A 72 -2.98 -7.96 5.35
C ALA A 72 -1.50 -7.89 4.95
N LEU A 73 -0.86 -9.05 4.77
CA LEU A 73 0.53 -9.15 4.35
C LEU A 73 0.77 -8.58 2.95
N GLY A 74 -0.19 -8.75 2.03
CA GLY A 74 -0.11 -8.16 0.69
C GLY A 74 -0.14 -6.64 0.71
N TRP A 75 -0.94 -6.04 1.59
CA TRP A 75 -1.01 -4.59 1.75
C TRP A 75 0.09 -4.00 2.62
N ALA A 76 0.75 -4.79 3.46
CA ALA A 76 1.71 -4.33 4.46
C ALA A 76 2.77 -3.37 3.90
N VAL A 77 3.57 -3.83 2.94
CA VAL A 77 4.71 -3.03 2.46
C VAL A 77 4.27 -1.81 1.65
N PRO A 78 3.37 -1.91 0.64
CA PRO A 78 2.95 -0.73 -0.11
C PRO A 78 2.27 0.32 0.78
N TYR A 79 1.44 -0.11 1.73
CA TYR A 79 0.72 0.82 2.60
C TYR A 79 1.64 1.47 3.63
N ALA A 80 2.68 0.77 4.08
CA ALA A 80 3.71 1.37 4.95
C ALA A 80 4.41 2.51 4.23
N ILE A 81 4.87 2.28 2.99
CA ILE A 81 5.53 3.31 2.18
C ILE A 81 4.59 4.51 1.99
N TYR A 82 3.36 4.25 1.54
CA TYR A 82 2.35 5.29 1.34
C TYR A 82 2.11 6.12 2.60
N LYS A 83 1.80 5.46 3.72
CA LYS A 83 1.37 6.09 4.97
C LYS A 83 2.50 6.82 5.68
N PHE A 84 3.66 6.18 5.86
CA PHE A 84 4.79 6.80 6.55
C PHE A 84 5.41 7.94 5.74
N ALA A 85 5.51 7.82 4.42
CA ALA A 85 6.03 8.90 3.59
C ALA A 85 5.14 10.15 3.66
N GLY A 86 3.80 9.96 3.63
CA GLY A 86 2.85 11.06 3.77
C GLY A 86 2.87 11.67 5.17
N ASP A 87 2.78 10.85 6.22
CA ASP A 87 2.74 11.33 7.60
C ASP A 87 4.03 12.06 8.02
N ALA A 88 5.18 11.64 7.50
CA ALA A 88 6.46 12.27 7.77
C ALA A 88 6.61 13.68 7.16
N LEU A 89 5.70 14.11 6.28
CA LEU A 89 5.62 15.49 5.82
C LEU A 89 5.06 16.44 6.89
N ASN A 90 4.27 15.90 7.83
CA ASN A 90 3.67 16.71 8.88
C ASN A 90 4.74 17.11 9.93
N PRO A 91 4.92 18.41 10.23
CA PRO A 91 5.87 18.85 11.27
C PRO A 91 5.60 18.28 12.66
N ALA A 92 4.35 17.88 12.95
CA ALA A 92 3.93 17.22 14.18
C ALA A 92 3.92 15.68 14.06
N PHE A 93 4.74 15.11 13.17
CA PHE A 93 4.79 13.67 12.93
C PHE A 93 5.03 12.88 14.22
N SER A 94 4.13 11.92 14.48
CA SER A 94 4.27 10.93 15.55
C SER A 94 4.42 9.53 14.93
N PRO A 95 5.62 8.91 15.00
CA PRO A 95 5.85 7.58 14.46
C PRO A 95 4.90 6.53 15.04
N VAL A 96 4.57 6.66 16.33
CA VAL A 96 3.67 5.74 17.03
C VAL A 96 2.24 5.89 16.51
N ALA A 97 1.74 7.12 16.38
CA ALA A 97 0.39 7.35 15.86
C ALA A 97 0.26 6.87 14.41
N SER A 98 1.30 7.10 13.60
CA SER A 98 1.36 6.63 12.22
C SER A 98 1.37 5.10 12.15
N LEU A 99 2.16 4.42 12.99
CA LEU A 99 2.19 2.96 13.08
C LEU A 99 0.82 2.39 13.49
N ILE A 100 0.15 2.98 14.48
CA ILE A 100 -1.19 2.55 14.90
C ILE A 100 -2.19 2.72 13.74
N GLY A 101 -2.20 3.89 13.10
CA GLY A 101 -3.10 4.16 11.97
C GLY A 101 -2.86 3.22 10.78
N TYR A 102 -1.59 2.91 10.50
CA TYR A 102 -1.16 1.92 9.52
C TYR A 102 -1.70 0.52 9.85
N LEU A 103 -1.49 0.03 11.08
CA LEU A 103 -1.94 -1.29 11.52
C LEU A 103 -3.47 -1.41 11.46
N VAL A 104 -4.18 -0.39 11.97
CA VAL A 104 -5.65 -0.35 11.94
C VAL A 104 -6.16 -0.40 10.50
N THR A 105 -5.58 0.38 9.60
CA THR A 105 -6.03 0.42 8.20
C THR A 105 -5.78 -0.91 7.49
N ILE A 106 -4.63 -1.55 7.73
CA ILE A 106 -4.35 -2.87 7.15
C ILE A 106 -5.33 -3.92 7.65
N LEU A 107 -5.60 -3.96 8.95
CA LEU A 107 -6.54 -4.92 9.53
C LEU A 107 -7.96 -4.69 8.98
N LEU A 108 -8.37 -3.44 8.85
CA LEU A 108 -9.64 -3.06 8.23
C LEU A 108 -9.73 -3.54 6.78
N PHE A 109 -8.73 -3.19 5.95
CA PHE A 109 -8.69 -3.61 4.55
C PHE A 109 -8.64 -5.13 4.43
N ALA A 110 -7.82 -5.81 5.22
CA ALA A 110 -7.73 -7.26 5.23
C ALA A 110 -9.10 -7.91 5.49
N GLY A 111 -9.83 -7.44 6.50
CA GLY A 111 -11.18 -7.91 6.82
C GLY A 111 -12.17 -7.66 5.68
N ILE A 112 -12.17 -6.44 5.12
CA ILE A 112 -13.05 -6.06 4.00
C ILE A 112 -12.77 -6.92 2.76
N PHE A 113 -11.51 -7.04 2.34
CA PHE A 113 -11.14 -7.83 1.16
C PHE A 113 -11.42 -9.33 1.36
N ALA A 114 -11.19 -9.86 2.56
CA ALA A 114 -11.50 -11.26 2.88
C ALA A 114 -13.01 -11.55 2.90
N ALA A 115 -13.84 -10.57 3.25
CA ALA A 115 -15.29 -10.69 3.25
C ALA A 115 -15.89 -10.59 1.84
N ILE A 116 -15.42 -9.63 1.03
CA ILE A 116 -15.99 -9.36 -0.31
C ILE A 116 -15.52 -10.39 -1.34
N ARG A 117 -14.24 -10.77 -1.34
CA ARG A 117 -13.73 -11.80 -2.26
C ARG A 117 -13.94 -13.18 -1.67
N LYS A 118 -15.14 -13.71 -1.88
CA LYS A 118 -15.42 -15.13 -1.62
C LYS A 118 -14.51 -15.99 -2.51
N PRO A 119 -13.89 -17.04 -1.94
CA PRO A 119 -13.02 -17.94 -2.67
C PRO A 119 -13.82 -18.66 -3.75
N LYS A 120 -13.24 -18.72 -4.94
CA LYS A 120 -13.81 -19.46 -6.08
C LYS A 120 -13.38 -20.91 -6.04
#